data_AF-A0A838VM35-F1
#
_entry.id   AF-A0A838VM35-F1
#
_cell.length_a   1.000
_cell.length_b   1.000
_cell.length_c   1.000
_cell.angle_alpha   90.00
_cell.angle_beta   90.00
_cell.angle_gamma   90.00
#
_symmetry.space_group_name_H-M   'P 1'
#
loop_
_entity.id
_entity.type
_entity.pdbx_description
1 polymer ?
#
loop_
_entity_poly.entity_id
_entity_poly.type
_entity_poly.pdbx_seq_one_letter_code
_entity_poly.pdbx_strand_id
1 'polypeptide(L)'
;MSSNSVECNYLGWGELTNFQSKVVGKNEALIFTPPADSAPVLIQGFLDCLRSTETRAKIPSQFSENDLAGVMVEMVRTLPKDLWNEWTKDNAQKVVCAVLRWSAI
;
A
#
# COMPACT_ATOMS: atom_id res chain seq x y z
N MET A 1 -13.63 -16.16 13.46
CA MET A 1 -12.92 -15.82 12.21
C MET A 1 -13.15 -14.34 11.99
N SER A 2 -12.23 -13.51 12.45
CA SER A 2 -12.27 -12.07 12.21
C SER A 2 -12.00 -11.89 10.72
N SER A 3 -13.06 -11.81 9.92
CA SER A 3 -12.95 -11.32 8.55
C SER A 3 -12.43 -9.89 8.69
N ASN A 4 -11.12 -9.68 8.54
CA ASN A 4 -10.55 -8.35 8.61
C ASN A 4 -11.28 -7.54 7.53
N SER A 5 -12.09 -6.56 7.95
CA SER A 5 -12.92 -5.79 7.03
C SER A 5 -12.09 -4.90 6.08
N VAL A 6 -10.77 -4.95 6.19
CA VAL A 6 -9.77 -4.26 5.38
C VAL A 6 -8.69 -5.24 4.93
N GLU A 7 -8.19 -5.06 3.71
CA GLU A 7 -7.12 -5.84 3.10
C GLU A 7 -6.15 -4.89 2.38
N CYS A 8 -4.90 -5.33 2.20
CA CYS A 8 -3.89 -4.61 1.42
C CYS A 8 -3.37 -5.52 0.30
N ASN A 9 -3.43 -5.03 -0.94
CA ASN A 9 -3.01 -5.81 -2.10
C ASN A 9 -1.92 -5.07 -2.88
N TYR A 10 -0.83 -5.77 -3.17
CA TYR A 10 0.24 -5.24 -4.02
C TYR A 10 -0.24 -5.07 -5.46
N LEU A 11 -0.01 -3.91 -6.07
CA LEU A 11 -0.39 -3.65 -7.46
C LEU A 11 0.78 -3.71 -8.45
N GLY A 12 2.01 -3.58 -7.95
CA GLY A 12 3.22 -3.46 -8.76
C GLY A 12 4.08 -2.26 -8.36
N TRP A 13 5.10 -2.01 -9.17
CA TRP A 13 5.95 -0.82 -9.08
C TRP A 13 6.16 -0.21 -10.47
N GLY A 14 6.29 1.11 -10.56
CA GLY A 14 6.36 1.84 -11.83
C GLY A 14 5.88 3.28 -11.71
N GLU A 15 5.46 3.90 -12.81
CA GLU A 15 4.89 5.26 -12.79
C GLU A 15 3.52 5.29 -12.08
N LEU A 16 3.31 6.25 -11.19
CA LEU A 16 2.09 6.36 -10.37
C LEU A 16 0.81 6.44 -11.22
N THR A 17 0.87 7.14 -12.36
CA THR A 17 -0.24 7.32 -13.31
C THR A 17 -0.80 6.00 -13.82
N ASN A 18 0.03 4.95 -13.93
CA ASN A 18 -0.38 3.62 -14.37
C ASN A 18 -1.23 2.86 -13.32
N PHE A 19 -1.17 3.28 -12.06
CA PHE A 19 -1.91 2.66 -10.96
C PHE A 19 -3.14 3.46 -10.55
N GLN A 20 -3.13 4.78 -10.73
CA GLN A 20 -4.28 5.64 -10.46
C GLN A 20 -5.53 5.23 -11.27
N SER A 21 -5.35 4.76 -12.50
CA SER A 21 -6.44 4.26 -13.34
C SER A 21 -7.00 2.89 -12.89
N LYS A 22 -6.28 2.15 -12.03
CA LYS A 22 -6.69 0.83 -11.54
C LYS A 22 -7.53 0.89 -10.28
N VAL A 23 -7.48 2.00 -9.54
CA VAL A 23 -8.28 2.19 -8.32
C VAL A 23 -9.56 2.92 -8.69
N VAL A 24 -10.67 2.19 -8.64
CA VAL A 24 -11.97 2.62 -9.19
C VAL A 24 -13.10 2.50 -8.18
N GLY A 25 -12.88 1.84 -7.04
CA GLY A 25 -13.90 1.63 -6.02
C GLY A 25 -14.00 2.74 -4.98
N LYS A 26 -15.23 2.98 -4.47
CA LYS A 26 -15.48 3.88 -3.32
C LYS A 26 -14.84 3.39 -2.01
N ASN A 27 -14.58 2.09 -1.91
CA ASN A 27 -13.98 1.45 -0.74
C ASN A 27 -12.52 1.05 -0.98
N GLU A 28 -11.84 1.80 -1.84
CA GLU A 28 -10.45 1.57 -2.17
C GLU A 28 -9.64 2.85 -1.93
N ALA A 29 -8.42 2.69 -1.43
CA ALA A 29 -7.43 3.75 -1.37
C ALA A 29 -6.12 3.28 -1.99
N LEU A 30 -5.64 4.02 -2.99
CA LEU A 30 -4.29 3.83 -3.52
C LEU A 30 -3.30 4.37 -2.50
N ILE A 31 -2.36 3.53 -2.09
CA ILE A 31 -1.19 3.93 -1.31
C ILE A 31 0.06 3.68 -2.14
N PHE A 32 1.01 4.60 -2.04
CA PHE A 32 2.24 4.52 -2.81
C PHE A 32 3.40 5.10 -2.02
N THR A 33 4.59 4.59 -2.32
CA THR A 33 5.82 5.03 -1.67
C THR A 33 7.00 4.80 -2.59
N PRO A 34 8.15 5.50 -2.44
CA PRO A 34 9.35 5.17 -3.19
C PRO A 34 9.78 3.71 -2.99
N PRO A 35 10.52 3.12 -3.94
CA PRO A 35 11.06 1.78 -3.77
C PRO A 35 11.97 1.70 -2.54
N ALA A 36 11.85 0.59 -1.82
CA ALA A 36 12.54 0.35 -0.55
C ALA A 36 13.51 -0.82 -0.66
N ASP A 37 14.59 -0.80 0.11
CA ASP A 37 15.55 -1.91 0.18
C ASP A 37 15.11 -3.04 1.13
N SER A 38 14.05 -2.80 1.90
CA SER A 38 13.63 -3.69 2.98
C SER A 38 12.14 -3.54 3.30
N ALA A 39 11.57 -4.62 3.83
CA ALA A 39 10.17 -4.67 4.24
C ALA A 39 9.78 -3.58 5.28
N PRO A 40 10.56 -3.32 6.35
CA PRO A 40 10.20 -2.29 7.31
C PRO A 40 10.15 -0.88 6.71
N VAL A 41 11.10 -0.56 5.82
CA VAL A 41 11.13 0.74 5.12
C VAL A 41 9.92 0.87 4.19
N LEU A 42 9.56 -0.21 3.48
CA LEU A 42 8.38 -0.21 2.63
C LEU A 42 7.08 0.02 3.41
N ILE A 43 6.91 -0.68 4.52
CA ILE A 43 5.73 -0.54 5.39
C ILE A 43 5.65 0.88 5.94
N GLN A 44 6.77 1.43 6.44
CA GLN A 44 6.82 2.80 6.95
C GLN A 44 6.43 3.81 5.87
N GLY A 45 6.95 3.65 4.66
CA GLY A 45 6.61 4.51 3.52
C GLY A 45 5.13 4.48 3.15
N PHE A 46 4.48 3.31 3.24
CA PHE A 46 3.03 3.21 3.06
C PHE A 46 2.24 3.87 4.19
N LEU A 47 2.69 3.73 5.44
CA LEU A 47 2.07 4.43 6.58
C LEU A 47 2.22 5.95 6.46
N ASP A 48 3.34 6.44 5.97
CA ASP A 48 3.54 7.86 5.73
C ASP A 48 2.63 8.39 4.62
N CYS A 49 2.40 7.59 3.57
CA CYS A 49 1.39 7.89 2.55
C CYS A 49 -0.01 7.99 3.17
N LEU A 50 -0.36 7.09 4.10
CA LEU A 50 -1.64 7.13 4.81
C LEU A 50 -1.81 8.35 5.70
N ARG A 51 -0.74 8.84 6.30
CA ARG A 51 -0.76 10.04 7.15
C ARG A 51 -0.98 11.32 6.35
N SER A 52 -0.91 11.25 5.00
CA SER A 52 -1.38 12.36 4.16
C SER A 52 -2.88 12.59 4.34
N THR A 53 -3.28 13.86 4.47
CA THR A 53 -4.66 14.25 4.78
C THR A 53 -5.67 13.72 3.76
N GLU A 54 -5.27 13.64 2.49
CA GLU A 54 -6.15 13.17 1.41
C GLU A 54 -6.44 11.67 1.50
N THR A 55 -5.43 10.85 1.78
CA THR A 55 -5.59 9.40 1.83
C THR A 55 -6.30 8.97 3.11
N ARG A 56 -5.95 9.59 4.26
CA ARG A 56 -6.64 9.30 5.52
C ARG A 56 -8.12 9.65 5.47
N ALA A 57 -8.50 10.74 4.79
CA ALA A 57 -9.89 11.15 4.67
C ALA A 57 -10.77 10.15 3.90
N LYS A 58 -10.18 9.34 3.01
CA LYS A 58 -10.90 8.31 2.24
C LYS A 58 -11.14 7.02 3.05
N ILE A 59 -10.32 6.76 4.06
CA ILE A 59 -10.35 5.52 4.83
C ILE A 59 -11.29 5.69 6.04
N PRO A 60 -12.20 4.73 6.31
CA PRO A 60 -13.06 4.77 7.48
C PRO A 60 -12.28 4.93 8.79
N SER A 61 -12.72 5.87 9.64
CA SER A 61 -12.03 6.23 10.89
C SER A 61 -11.94 5.08 11.91
N GLN A 62 -12.80 4.08 11.77
CA GLN A 62 -12.79 2.84 12.57
C GLN A 62 -11.51 2.01 12.40
N PHE A 63 -10.80 2.15 11.26
CA PHE A 63 -9.54 1.47 11.04
C PHE A 63 -8.42 2.28 11.68
N SER A 64 -7.83 1.71 12.74
CA SER A 64 -6.67 2.28 13.40
C SER A 64 -5.43 2.16 12.50
N GLU A 65 -4.38 2.94 12.81
CA GLU A 65 -3.10 2.79 12.11
C GLU A 65 -2.53 1.37 12.27
N ASN A 66 -2.78 0.71 13.41
CA ASN A 66 -2.34 -0.66 13.66
C ASN A 66 -3.07 -1.69 12.79
N ASP A 67 -4.36 -1.51 12.54
CA ASP A 67 -5.12 -2.40 11.63
C ASP A 67 -4.57 -2.30 10.21
N LEU A 68 -4.29 -1.06 9.76
CA LEU A 68 -3.73 -0.79 8.44
C LEU A 68 -2.29 -1.30 8.32
N ALA A 69 -1.46 -1.13 9.35
CA ALA A 69 -0.12 -1.68 9.41
C ALA A 69 -0.14 -3.21 9.38
N GLY A 70 -1.10 -3.85 10.06
CA GLY A 70 -1.26 -5.30 10.08
C GLY A 70 -1.45 -5.88 8.68
N VAL A 71 -2.39 -5.34 7.90
CA VAL A 71 -2.64 -5.81 6.53
C VAL A 71 -1.49 -5.48 5.57
N MET A 72 -0.75 -4.38 5.78
CA MET A 72 0.47 -4.09 5.03
C MET A 72 1.58 -5.09 5.32
N VAL A 73 1.78 -5.46 6.59
CA VAL A 73 2.75 -6.48 6.99
C VAL A 73 2.42 -7.81 6.35
N GLU A 74 1.15 -8.22 6.35
CA GLU A 74 0.69 -9.44 5.69
C GLU A 74 0.99 -9.41 4.18
N MET A 75 0.61 -8.33 3.50
CA MET A 75 0.90 -8.15 2.07
C MET A 75 2.40 -8.22 1.78
N VAL A 76 3.23 -7.49 2.53
CA VAL A 76 4.68 -7.41 2.28
C VAL A 76 5.36 -8.77 2.53
N ARG A 77 4.88 -9.56 3.49
CA ARG A 77 5.39 -10.93 3.72
C ARG A 77 5.17 -11.88 2.55
N THR A 78 4.17 -11.62 1.71
CA THR A 78 3.87 -12.43 0.52
C THR A 78 4.68 -12.01 -0.71
N LEU A 79 5.41 -10.89 -0.65
CA LEU A 79 6.18 -10.40 -1.79
C LEU A 79 7.41 -11.27 -2.08
N PRO A 80 7.73 -11.51 -3.37
CA PRO A 80 8.98 -12.14 -3.77
C PRO A 80 10.19 -11.38 -3.24
N LYS A 81 11.18 -12.11 -2.71
CA LYS A 81 12.43 -11.50 -2.20
C LYS A 81 13.25 -10.79 -3.27
N ASP A 82 13.10 -11.19 -4.53
CA ASP A 82 13.87 -10.60 -5.62
C ASP A 82 13.42 -9.18 -5.98
N LEU A 83 12.21 -8.76 -5.58
CA LEU A 83 11.71 -7.41 -5.80
C LEU A 83 12.61 -6.32 -5.18
N TRP A 84 13.18 -6.58 -3.99
CA TRP A 84 14.08 -5.62 -3.33
C TRP A 84 15.32 -5.35 -4.18
N ASN A 85 15.82 -6.38 -4.88
CA ASN A 85 16.97 -6.26 -5.77
C ASN A 85 16.60 -5.60 -7.10
N GLU A 86 15.36 -5.73 -7.56
CA GLU A 86 14.88 -5.05 -8.77
C GLU A 86 14.74 -3.55 -8.54
N TRP A 87 14.19 -3.16 -7.39
CA TRP A 87 13.96 -1.77 -7.03
C TRP A 87 15.25 -0.96 -6.86
N THR A 88 16.29 -1.57 -6.31
CA THR A 88 17.59 -0.93 -6.11
C THR A 88 18.40 -0.75 -7.39
N LYS A 89 18.05 -1.48 -8.48
CA LYS A 89 18.73 -1.37 -9.78
C LYS A 89 18.20 -0.24 -10.65
N ASP A 90 17.04 0.31 -10.32
CA ASP A 90 16.35 1.30 -11.15
C ASP A 90 16.18 2.62 -10.40
N ASN A 91 16.98 3.62 -10.79
CA ASN A 91 16.99 4.97 -10.20
C ASN A 91 15.92 5.90 -10.80
N ALA A 92 14.98 5.39 -11.61
CA ALA A 92 13.89 6.21 -12.16
C ALA A 92 12.87 6.60 -11.06
N GLN A 93 12.10 7.66 -11.31
CA GLN A 93 11.01 8.17 -10.44
C GLN A 93 9.81 7.20 -10.35
N LYS A 94 10.07 5.94 -10.05
CA LYS A 94 9.06 4.90 -9.88
C LYS A 94 8.56 4.90 -8.44
N VAL A 95 7.35 4.41 -8.27
CA VAL A 95 6.73 4.18 -6.97
C VAL A 95 6.32 2.73 -6.85
N VAL A 96 6.30 2.24 -5.62
CA VAL A 96 5.70 0.96 -5.26
C VAL A 96 4.25 1.25 -4.85
N CYS A 97 3.30 0.54 -5.46
CA CYS A 97 1.88 0.80 -5.26
C CYS A 97 1.18 -0.40 -4.63
N ALA A 98 0.29 -0.11 -3.69
CA ALA A 98 -0.66 -1.05 -3.14
C ALA A 98 -2.05 -0.42 -3.06
N VAL A 99 -3.08 -1.24 -2.98
CA VAL A 99 -4.45 -0.81 -2.75
C VAL A 99 -4.92 -1.34 -1.41
N LEU A 100 -5.41 -0.43 -0.57
CA LEU A 100 -6.22 -0.79 0.58
C LEU A 100 -7.66 -0.95 0.11
N ARG A 101 -8.29 -2.05 0.49
CA ARG A 101 -9.69 -2.35 0.18
C ARG A 101 -10.42 -2.64 1.46
N TRP A 102 -11.65 -2.16 1.58
CA TRP A 102 -12.49 -2.52 2.72
C TRP A 102 -13.91 -2.87 2.28
N SER A 103 -14.57 -3.66 3.12
CA SER A 103 -15.99 -3.95 2.95
C SER A 103 -16.79 -2.70 3.31
N ALA A 104 -17.81 -2.37 2.50
CA ALA A 104 -18.81 -1.40 2.93
C ALA A 104 -19.52 -2.00 4.15
N ILE A 105 -19.50 -1.25 5.26
CA ILE A 105 -20.33 -1.56 6.43
C ILE A 105 -21.72 -0.98 6.19
#